data_AF-B6YSW7-F1
#
_entry.id   AF-B6YSW7-F1
#
_cell.length_a   1.000
_cell.length_b   1.000
_cell.length_c   1.000
_cell.angle_alpha   90.00
_cell.angle_beta   90.00
_cell.angle_gamma   90.00
#
_symmetry.space_group_name_H-M   'P 1'
#
loop_
_entity.id
_entity.type
_entity.pdbx_description
1 polymer ?
#
loop_
_entity_poly.entity_id
_entity_poly.type
_entity_poly.pdbx_seq_one_letter_code
_entity_poly.pdbx_strand_id
1 'polypeptide(L)'
;MRFVLDTSIFVNPEIRRKFGDNPTEAMRTFLGYAEMLFGRVEFYMPPGIYREVMHFVDEDELLPEIELYIIKKPPNVHDIKIPAFVVYELIDDIRRRIDKGLRVAEKAVRESVIETDNVDRIIQKLRRNYRKALREGIVDSKEDFELILLAKELDATIVSADVGILTWAQKMGIKWIDAANFREVLEGLVAKMGEGKNL
;
A
#
# COMPACT_ATOMS: atom_id res chain seq x y z
N MET A 1 9.52 -2.85 18.48
CA MET A 1 8.90 -3.52 17.31
C MET A 1 8.40 -2.45 16.36
N ARG A 2 8.44 -2.69 15.04
CA ARG A 2 8.09 -1.68 14.05
C ARG A 2 7.03 -2.20 13.10
N PHE A 3 6.00 -1.41 12.87
CA PHE A 3 4.98 -1.67 11.86
C PHE A 3 5.00 -0.58 10.79
N VAL A 4 4.83 -0.97 9.54
CA VAL A 4 4.52 -0.02 8.45
C VAL A 4 3.07 -0.22 8.05
N LEU A 5 2.29 0.84 8.16
CA LEU A 5 0.84 0.81 8.00
C LEU A 5 0.46 1.19 6.57
N ASP A 6 -0.49 0.45 6.02
CA ASP A 6 -1.21 0.75 4.80
C ASP A 6 -2.55 1.45 5.08
N THR A 7 -3.17 2.01 4.04
CA THR A 7 -4.49 2.63 4.06
C THR A 7 -5.61 1.70 4.49
N SER A 8 -5.48 0.39 4.20
CA SER A 8 -6.55 -0.60 4.35
C SER A 8 -7.14 -0.69 5.75
N ILE A 9 -6.35 -0.47 6.80
CA ILE A 9 -6.82 -0.45 8.21
C ILE A 9 -7.90 0.62 8.43
N PHE A 10 -7.75 1.78 7.79
CA PHE A 10 -8.57 2.96 8.01
C PHE A 10 -9.64 3.16 6.95
N VAL A 11 -9.45 2.62 5.74
CA VAL A 11 -10.32 2.91 4.59
C VAL A 11 -11.21 1.73 4.23
N ASN A 12 -10.70 0.48 4.28
CA ASN A 12 -11.49 -0.70 3.92
C ASN A 12 -12.64 -0.89 4.94
N PRO A 13 -13.93 -0.83 4.55
CA PRO A 13 -15.04 -0.90 5.50
C PRO A 13 -15.09 -2.18 6.34
N GLU A 14 -14.67 -3.32 5.81
CA GLU A 14 -14.72 -4.60 6.53
C GLU A 14 -13.69 -4.66 7.66
N ILE A 15 -12.52 -4.09 7.43
CA ILE A 15 -11.40 -4.04 8.38
C ILE A 15 -11.58 -2.87 9.34
N ARG A 16 -11.89 -1.68 8.80
CA ARG A 16 -12.08 -0.46 9.56
C ARG A 16 -13.13 -0.61 10.64
N ARG A 17 -14.22 -1.33 10.41
CA ARG A 17 -15.26 -1.62 11.42
C ARG A 17 -14.72 -2.28 12.68
N LYS A 18 -13.58 -2.97 12.60
CA LYS A 18 -12.89 -3.47 13.78
C LYS A 18 -12.29 -2.34 14.61
N PHE A 19 -12.01 -1.16 14.07
CA PHE A 19 -11.47 -0.03 14.83
C PHE A 19 -12.50 1.06 15.08
N GLY A 20 -13.39 1.33 14.13
CA GLY A 20 -14.43 2.36 14.28
C GLY A 20 -15.39 2.41 13.09
N ASP A 21 -16.51 3.12 13.27
CA ASP A 21 -17.57 3.17 12.26
C ASP A 21 -17.17 3.97 11.02
N ASN A 22 -16.38 5.04 11.22
CA ASN A 22 -15.82 5.89 10.18
C ASN A 22 -14.28 5.98 10.30
N PRO A 23 -13.58 6.50 9.27
CA PRO A 23 -12.11 6.54 9.26
C PRO A 23 -11.50 7.33 10.43
N THR A 24 -12.11 8.45 10.84
CA THR A 24 -11.65 9.25 11.98
C THR A 24 -11.74 8.47 13.30
N GLU A 25 -12.87 7.81 13.57
CA GLU A 25 -13.02 6.96 14.77
C GLU A 25 -12.07 5.75 14.76
N ALA A 26 -11.84 5.17 13.58
CA ALA A 26 -10.89 4.08 13.44
C ALA A 26 -9.45 4.53 13.72
N MET A 27 -9.06 5.71 13.22
CA MET A 27 -7.78 6.32 13.53
C MET A 27 -7.66 6.65 15.02
N ARG A 28 -8.67 7.27 15.63
CA ARG A 28 -8.68 7.55 17.08
C ARG A 28 -8.47 6.30 17.92
N THR A 29 -9.20 5.23 17.59
CA THR A 29 -9.09 3.95 18.30
C THR A 29 -7.70 3.34 18.12
N PHE A 30 -7.15 3.39 16.90
CA PHE A 30 -5.78 2.97 16.65
C PHE A 30 -4.75 3.79 17.45
N LEU A 31 -4.90 5.11 17.52
CA LEU A 31 -4.02 5.99 18.30
C LEU A 31 -4.07 5.66 19.79
N GLY A 32 -5.23 5.27 20.33
CA GLY A 32 -5.34 4.77 21.70
C GLY A 32 -4.48 3.51 21.95
N TYR A 33 -4.44 2.56 21.01
CA TYR A 33 -3.50 1.43 21.09
C TYR A 33 -2.05 1.89 20.97
N ALA A 34 -1.77 2.86 20.10
CA ALA A 34 -0.42 3.37 19.88
C ALA A 34 0.14 4.08 21.13
N GLU A 35 -0.70 4.84 21.84
CA GLU A 35 -0.40 5.44 23.14
C GLU A 35 -0.04 4.37 24.18
N MET A 36 -0.86 3.33 24.33
CA MET A 36 -0.60 2.24 25.28
C MET A 36 0.68 1.46 24.97
N LEU A 37 1.12 1.45 23.71
CA LEU A 37 2.32 0.76 23.23
C LEU A 37 3.54 1.69 23.05
N PHE A 38 3.41 2.97 23.43
CA PHE A 38 4.42 3.98 23.22
C PHE A 38 5.77 3.59 23.84
N GLY A 39 6.86 3.84 23.12
CA GLY A 39 8.22 3.46 23.52
C GLY A 39 8.57 1.97 23.36
N ARG A 40 7.61 1.11 22.98
CA ARG A 40 7.83 -0.33 22.72
C ARG A 40 7.55 -0.70 21.27
N VAL A 41 6.50 -0.10 20.70
CA VAL A 41 6.08 -0.28 19.32
C VAL A 41 6.12 1.07 18.60
N GLU A 42 6.65 1.07 17.39
CA GLU A 42 6.72 2.24 16.51
C GLU A 42 5.88 1.96 15.26
N PHE A 43 5.04 2.93 14.88
CA PHE A 43 4.18 2.85 13.71
C PHE A 43 4.66 3.84 12.66
N TYR A 44 4.90 3.36 11.46
CA TYR A 44 5.42 4.15 10.34
C TYR A 44 4.41 4.22 9.20
N MET A 45 4.39 5.34 8.50
CA MET A 45 3.73 5.48 7.21
C MET A 45 4.64 6.23 6.22
N PRO A 46 4.76 5.77 4.97
CA PRO A 46 5.28 6.61 3.90
C PRO A 46 4.40 7.85 3.71
N PRO A 47 4.95 9.02 3.34
CA PRO A 47 4.17 10.24 3.15
C PRO A 47 3.05 10.13 2.10
N GLY A 48 3.24 9.30 1.07
CA GLY A 48 2.19 9.01 0.07
C GLY A 48 0.97 8.35 0.72
N ILE A 49 1.19 7.23 1.39
CA ILE A 49 0.17 6.47 2.13
C ILE A 49 -0.50 7.34 3.20
N TYR A 50 0.28 8.12 3.95
CA TYR A 50 -0.26 9.05 4.94
C TYR A 50 -1.27 10.03 4.33
N ARG A 51 -0.91 10.68 3.21
CA ARG A 51 -1.80 11.62 2.52
C ARG A 51 -3.08 10.95 2.04
N GLU A 52 -2.98 9.72 1.56
CA GLU A 52 -4.16 8.95 1.16
C GLU A 52 -5.10 8.68 2.33
N VAL A 53 -4.56 8.29 3.50
CA VAL A 53 -5.38 8.11 4.71
C VAL A 53 -6.02 9.42 5.15
N MET A 54 -5.28 10.53 5.13
CA MET A 54 -5.79 11.84 5.55
C MET A 54 -6.87 12.42 4.62
N HIS A 55 -7.06 11.87 3.41
CA HIS A 55 -8.23 12.22 2.60
C HIS A 55 -9.56 11.73 3.20
N PHE A 56 -9.50 10.78 4.14
CA PHE A 56 -10.68 10.17 4.75
C PHE A 56 -10.83 10.50 6.24
N VAL A 57 -9.76 10.96 6.88
CA VAL A 57 -9.67 11.23 8.32
C VAL A 57 -9.67 12.75 8.55
N ASP A 58 -10.41 13.20 9.54
CA ASP A 58 -10.31 14.59 10.02
C ASP A 58 -9.01 14.74 10.83
N GLU A 59 -7.95 15.20 10.17
CA GLU A 59 -6.62 15.32 10.76
C GLU A 59 -6.60 16.32 11.93
N ASP A 60 -7.30 17.45 11.81
CA ASP A 60 -7.31 18.51 12.81
C ASP A 60 -7.92 18.04 14.14
N GLU A 61 -8.85 17.09 14.10
CA GLU A 61 -9.49 16.50 15.29
C GLU A 61 -8.55 15.55 16.07
N LEU A 62 -7.52 15.01 15.43
CA LEU A 62 -6.64 13.97 15.98
C LEU A 62 -5.18 14.45 16.16
N LEU A 63 -4.94 15.74 15.98
CA LEU A 63 -3.68 16.37 16.36
C LEU A 63 -3.72 16.78 17.84
N PRO A 64 -2.62 16.61 18.59
CA PRO A 64 -1.26 16.26 18.12
C PRO A 64 -0.95 14.76 18.09
N GLU A 65 -1.89 13.88 18.46
CA GLU A 65 -1.67 12.44 18.65
C GLU A 65 -1.15 11.75 17.39
N ILE A 66 -1.66 12.13 16.20
CA ILE A 66 -1.14 11.62 14.93
C ILE A 66 0.37 11.87 14.78
N GLU A 67 0.83 13.10 15.03
CA GLU A 67 2.25 13.46 14.88
C GLU A 67 3.13 12.79 15.95
N LEU A 68 2.55 12.50 17.11
CA LEU A 68 3.27 11.84 18.20
C LEU A 68 3.44 10.34 17.96
N TYR A 69 2.41 9.66 17.45
CA TYR A 69 2.36 8.20 17.41
C TYR A 69 2.56 7.59 16.01
N ILE A 70 2.41 8.37 14.93
CA ILE A 70 2.63 7.91 13.54
C ILE A 70 3.85 8.61 12.94
N ILE A 71 4.91 7.83 12.71
CA ILE A 71 6.16 8.34 12.14
C ILE A 71 6.05 8.39 10.62
N LYS A 72 5.92 9.61 10.07
CA LYS A 72 5.90 9.87 8.63
C LYS A 72 7.33 9.81 8.07
N LYS A 73 7.67 8.73 7.37
CA LYS A 73 9.03 8.52 6.84
C LYS A 73 9.00 7.90 5.44
N PRO A 74 9.64 8.51 4.43
CA PRO A 74 9.88 7.84 3.15
C PRO A 74 11.07 6.85 3.25
N PRO A 75 11.14 5.82 2.40
CA PRO A 75 12.32 4.98 2.32
C PRO A 75 13.55 5.77 1.86
N ASN A 76 14.73 5.43 2.37
CA ASN A 76 15.99 5.95 1.84
C ASN A 76 16.32 5.25 0.51
N VAL A 77 15.71 5.75 -0.56
CA VAL A 77 15.87 5.21 -1.93
C VAL A 77 17.29 5.31 -2.48
N HIS A 78 18.17 6.11 -1.86
CA HIS A 78 19.55 6.25 -2.30
C HIS A 78 20.45 5.11 -1.81
N ASP A 79 20.23 4.64 -0.59
CA ASP A 79 21.12 3.66 0.05
C ASP A 79 20.50 2.26 0.23
N ILE A 80 19.18 2.13 0.02
CA ILE A 80 18.49 0.85 0.23
C ILE A 80 18.97 -0.21 -0.78
N LYS A 81 19.34 -1.38 -0.25
CA LYS A 81 19.71 -2.54 -1.06
C LYS A 81 18.46 -3.36 -1.39
N ILE A 82 18.16 -3.49 -2.68
CA ILE A 82 17.09 -4.37 -3.18
C ILE A 82 17.68 -5.65 -3.79
N PRO A 83 17.04 -6.81 -3.59
CA PRO A 83 17.45 -8.03 -4.29
C PRO A 83 17.30 -7.90 -5.81
N ALA A 84 18.21 -8.51 -6.57
CA ALA A 84 18.18 -8.45 -8.04
C ALA A 84 16.87 -8.98 -8.64
N PHE A 85 16.22 -9.98 -8.01
CA PHE A 85 14.96 -10.54 -8.51
C PHE A 85 13.85 -9.49 -8.64
N VAL A 86 13.86 -8.43 -7.81
CA VAL A 86 12.88 -7.34 -7.89
C VAL A 86 12.97 -6.65 -9.26
N VAL A 87 14.19 -6.48 -9.78
CA VAL A 87 14.43 -5.92 -11.11
C VAL A 87 14.00 -6.90 -12.21
N TYR A 88 14.26 -8.21 -12.05
CA TYR A 88 13.79 -9.22 -13.01
C TYR A 88 12.25 -9.23 -13.11
N GLU A 89 11.55 -9.22 -11.97
CA GLU A 89 10.09 -9.15 -11.90
C GLU A 89 9.56 -7.87 -12.56
N LEU A 90 10.21 -6.73 -12.33
CA LEU A 90 9.86 -5.46 -13.00
C LEU A 90 10.04 -5.57 -14.52
N ILE A 91 11.14 -6.16 -15.00
CA ILE A 91 11.39 -6.36 -16.43
C ILE A 91 10.32 -7.26 -17.05
N ASP A 92 9.98 -8.38 -16.39
CA ASP A 92 8.97 -9.32 -16.88
C ASP A 92 7.55 -8.71 -16.85
N ASP A 93 7.23 -7.90 -15.85
CA ASP A 93 5.99 -7.13 -15.79
C ASP A 93 5.91 -6.08 -16.91
N ILE A 94 6.98 -5.30 -17.13
CA ILE A 94 7.06 -4.34 -18.24
C ILE A 94 6.90 -5.04 -19.58
N ARG A 95 7.57 -6.18 -19.78
CA ARG A 95 7.47 -6.96 -21.03
C ARG A 95 6.03 -7.40 -21.29
N ARG A 96 5.37 -7.99 -20.29
CA ARG A 96 3.96 -8.41 -20.40
C ARG A 96 3.03 -7.24 -20.74
N ARG A 97 3.26 -6.07 -20.14
CA ARG A 97 2.50 -4.84 -20.43
C ARG A 97 2.73 -4.33 -21.86
N ILE A 98 3.98 -4.36 -22.34
CA ILE A 98 4.31 -4.00 -23.73
C ILE A 98 3.63 -4.95 -24.72
N ASP A 99 3.68 -6.26 -24.48
CA ASP A 99 3.02 -7.26 -25.33
C ASP A 99 1.50 -7.05 -25.38
N LYS A 100 0.90 -6.71 -24.25
CA LYS A 100 -0.53 -6.35 -24.18
C LYS A 100 -0.82 -5.06 -24.96
N GLY A 101 0.05 -4.05 -24.85
CA GLY A 101 -0.02 -2.82 -25.63
C GLY A 101 0.04 -3.09 -27.13
N LEU A 102 0.92 -3.98 -27.57
CA LEU A 102 1.01 -4.41 -28.97
C LEU A 102 -0.31 -5.04 -29.46
N ARG A 103 -0.90 -5.96 -28.68
CA ARG A 103 -2.21 -6.55 -29.03
C ARG A 103 -3.32 -5.50 -29.15
N VAL A 104 -3.30 -4.47 -28.29
CA VAL A 104 -4.24 -3.35 -28.39
C VAL A 104 -4.02 -2.56 -29.69
N ALA A 105 -2.76 -2.32 -30.07
CA ALA A 105 -2.42 -1.64 -31.32
C ALA A 105 -2.86 -2.47 -32.55
N GLU A 106 -2.57 -3.78 -32.58
CA GLU A 106 -3.03 -4.66 -33.66
C GLU A 106 -4.56 -4.67 -33.80
N LYS A 107 -5.28 -4.69 -32.67
CA LYS A 107 -6.74 -4.62 -32.67
C LYS A 107 -7.24 -3.33 -33.32
N ALA A 108 -6.63 -2.19 -33.00
CA ALA A 108 -7.00 -0.91 -33.59
C ALA A 108 -6.76 -0.88 -35.12
N VAL A 109 -5.65 -1.48 -35.58
CA VAL A 109 -5.37 -1.61 -37.02
C VAL A 109 -6.43 -2.47 -37.71
N ARG A 110 -6.80 -3.63 -37.14
CA ARG A 110 -7.87 -4.48 -37.68
C ARG A 110 -9.22 -3.75 -37.73
N GLU A 111 -9.56 -2.97 -36.71
CA GLU A 111 -10.78 -2.16 -36.67
C GLU A 111 -10.78 -1.06 -37.75
N SER A 112 -9.64 -0.43 -38.04
CA SER A 112 -9.54 0.62 -39.07
C SER A 112 -9.74 0.15 -40.51
N VAL A 113 -9.55 -1.16 -40.77
CA VAL A 113 -9.85 -1.75 -42.08
C VAL A 113 -11.36 -1.95 -42.28
N ILE A 114 -12.12 -2.08 -41.18
CA ILE A 114 -13.57 -2.34 -41.21
C ILE A 114 -14.36 -1.03 -41.08
N GLU A 115 -13.93 -0.12 -40.20
CA GLU A 115 -14.59 1.16 -39.92
C GLU A 115 -13.75 2.34 -40.47
N THR A 116 -13.69 2.49 -41.80
CA THR A 116 -12.84 3.50 -42.47
C THR A 116 -13.21 4.94 -42.13
N ASP A 117 -14.49 5.20 -41.86
CA ASP A 117 -15.02 6.57 -41.75
C ASP A 117 -14.91 7.13 -40.32
N ASN A 118 -14.25 6.43 -39.39
CA ASN A 118 -14.21 6.81 -37.98
C ASN A 118 -12.82 6.69 -37.31
N VAL A 119 -11.78 7.13 -38.04
CA VAL A 119 -10.37 7.07 -37.59
C VAL A 119 -10.15 7.72 -36.23
N ASP A 120 -10.76 8.89 -35.97
CA ASP A 120 -10.59 9.60 -34.70
C ASP A 120 -11.09 8.80 -33.50
N ARG A 121 -12.25 8.14 -33.62
CA ARG A 121 -12.78 7.26 -32.57
C ARG A 121 -11.86 6.06 -32.34
N ILE A 122 -11.30 5.49 -33.40
CA ILE A 122 -10.35 4.37 -33.29
C ILE A 122 -9.09 4.83 -32.56
N ILE A 123 -8.52 5.99 -32.90
CA ILE A 123 -7.36 6.57 -32.22
C ILE A 123 -7.66 6.82 -30.74
N GLN A 124 -8.82 7.40 -30.40
CA GLN A 124 -9.21 7.63 -29.01
C GLN A 124 -9.34 6.31 -28.23
N LYS A 125 -9.95 5.28 -28.84
CA LYS A 125 -10.09 3.94 -28.25
C LYS A 125 -8.73 3.27 -28.07
N LEU A 126 -7.85 3.34 -29.07
CA LEU A 126 -6.47 2.87 -28.99
C LEU A 126 -5.73 3.53 -27.83
N ARG A 127 -5.72 4.87 -27.78
CA ARG A 127 -5.03 5.63 -26.71
C ARG A 127 -5.53 5.23 -25.32
N ARG A 128 -6.85 5.13 -25.13
CA ARG A 128 -7.44 4.72 -23.85
C ARG A 128 -7.04 3.31 -23.48
N ASN A 129 -7.20 2.35 -24.39
CA ASN A 129 -6.94 0.94 -24.13
C ASN A 129 -5.43 0.66 -23.96
N TYR A 130 -4.57 1.35 -24.70
CA TYR A 130 -3.12 1.19 -24.61
C TYR A 130 -2.61 1.73 -23.27
N ARG A 131 -3.09 2.91 -22.85
CA ARG A 131 -2.80 3.44 -21.50
C ARG A 131 -3.28 2.49 -20.41
N LYS A 132 -4.47 1.88 -20.57
CA LYS A 132 -4.98 0.87 -19.62
C LYS A 132 -4.06 -0.36 -19.58
N ALA A 133 -3.67 -0.89 -20.75
CA ALA A 133 -2.78 -2.04 -20.87
C ALA A 133 -1.42 -1.84 -20.19
N LEU A 134 -0.86 -0.63 -20.25
CA LEU A 134 0.41 -0.29 -19.59
C LEU A 134 0.29 -0.03 -18.08
N ARG A 135 -0.91 0.18 -17.55
CA ARG A 135 -1.15 0.43 -16.12
C ARG A 135 -1.53 -0.82 -15.33
N GLU A 136 -2.04 -1.86 -15.99
CA GLU A 136 -2.39 -3.13 -15.35
C GLU A 136 -1.14 -4.00 -15.13
N GLY A 137 -0.51 -3.95 -13.95
CA GLY A 137 0.52 -4.90 -13.53
C GLY A 137 0.82 -4.86 -12.04
N ILE A 138 1.86 -5.58 -11.61
CA ILE A 138 2.03 -5.98 -10.19
C ILE A 138 2.45 -4.81 -9.28
N VAL A 139 3.30 -3.90 -9.77
CA VAL A 139 3.61 -2.63 -9.10
C VAL A 139 2.87 -1.55 -9.87
N ASP A 140 1.70 -1.14 -9.38
CA ASP A 140 0.84 -0.17 -10.03
C ASP A 140 0.95 1.23 -9.40
N SER A 141 1.20 1.31 -8.09
CA SER A 141 1.44 2.56 -7.37
C SER A 141 2.90 2.72 -6.92
N LYS A 142 3.36 3.97 -6.85
CA LYS A 142 4.69 4.30 -6.31
C LYS A 142 4.65 4.20 -4.78
N GLU A 143 3.51 4.55 -4.20
CA GLU A 143 3.23 4.63 -2.78
C GLU A 143 3.33 3.25 -2.10
N ASP A 144 2.76 2.21 -2.71
CA ASP A 144 2.84 0.83 -2.19
C ASP A 144 4.27 0.28 -2.26
N PHE A 145 5.00 0.63 -3.33
CA PHE A 145 6.41 0.26 -3.43
C PHE A 145 7.25 0.98 -2.36
N GLU A 146 6.99 2.26 -2.10
CA GLU A 146 7.65 3.00 -1.02
C GLU A 146 7.35 2.40 0.36
N LEU A 147 6.12 1.92 0.59
CA LEU A 147 5.75 1.17 1.80
C LEU A 147 6.59 -0.09 1.96
N ILE A 148 6.69 -0.90 0.91
CA ILE A 148 7.48 -2.14 0.91
C ILE A 148 8.97 -1.85 1.16
N LEU A 149 9.52 -0.84 0.49
CA LEU A 149 10.91 -0.43 0.67
C LEU A 149 11.17 0.08 2.09
N LEU A 150 10.25 0.87 2.66
CA LEU A 150 10.40 1.37 4.02
C LEU A 150 10.38 0.22 5.03
N ALA A 151 9.48 -0.75 4.85
CA ALA A 151 9.44 -1.92 5.70
C ALA A 151 10.74 -2.73 5.62
N LYS A 152 11.30 -2.86 4.41
CA LYS A 152 12.60 -3.51 4.20
C LYS A 152 13.75 -2.77 4.89
N GLU A 153 13.78 -1.45 4.78
CA GLU A 153 14.79 -0.59 5.41
C GLU A 153 14.79 -0.73 6.93
N LEU A 154 13.60 -0.75 7.53
CA LEU A 154 13.42 -0.73 8.99
C LEU A 154 13.41 -2.11 9.65
N ASP A 155 13.49 -3.20 8.88
CA ASP A 155 13.12 -4.57 9.29
C ASP A 155 11.75 -4.60 10.00
N ALA A 156 10.79 -3.85 9.46
CA ALA A 156 9.47 -3.69 10.03
C ALA A 156 8.48 -4.72 9.46
N THR A 157 7.37 -4.89 10.18
CA THR A 157 6.25 -5.73 9.76
C THR A 157 5.24 -4.88 8.99
N ILE A 158 4.93 -5.27 7.75
CA ILE A 158 3.87 -4.62 6.96
C ILE A 158 2.50 -5.01 7.53
N VAL A 159 1.59 -4.05 7.62
CA VAL A 159 0.18 -4.29 7.94
C VAL A 159 -0.66 -3.81 6.77
N SER A 160 -1.26 -4.74 6.03
CA SER A 160 -2.05 -4.43 4.84
C SER A 160 -3.06 -5.53 4.55
N ALA A 161 -4.13 -5.18 3.81
CA ALA A 161 -5.03 -6.14 3.16
C ALA A 161 -4.91 -6.13 1.63
N ASP A 162 -4.00 -5.31 1.07
CA ASP A 162 -3.73 -5.31 -0.35
C ASP A 162 -2.94 -6.57 -0.75
N VAL A 163 -3.52 -7.36 -1.64
CA VAL A 163 -2.95 -8.63 -2.09
C VAL A 163 -1.60 -8.43 -2.78
N GLY A 164 -1.43 -7.34 -3.53
CA GLY A 164 -0.19 -6.96 -4.20
C GLY A 164 0.91 -6.66 -3.19
N ILE A 165 0.63 -5.83 -2.19
CA ILE A 165 1.56 -5.50 -1.10
C ILE A 165 2.00 -6.77 -0.36
N LEU A 166 1.05 -7.61 0.05
CA LEU A 166 1.35 -8.83 0.80
C LEU A 166 2.15 -9.85 -0.04
N THR A 167 1.83 -9.97 -1.33
CA THR A 167 2.60 -10.83 -2.26
C THR A 167 4.04 -10.35 -2.38
N TRP A 168 4.28 -9.04 -2.50
CA TRP A 168 5.63 -8.50 -2.54
C TRP A 168 6.38 -8.64 -1.21
N ALA A 169 5.69 -8.46 -0.08
CA ALA A 169 6.26 -8.70 1.23
C ALA A 169 6.80 -10.14 1.34
N GLN A 170 6.01 -11.13 0.90
CA GLN A 170 6.43 -12.53 0.85
C GLN A 170 7.64 -12.75 -0.06
N LYS A 171 7.62 -12.21 -1.29
CA LYS A 171 8.75 -12.32 -2.22
C LYS A 171 10.04 -11.69 -1.67
N MET A 172 9.93 -10.57 -0.95
CA MET A 172 11.07 -9.83 -0.39
C MET A 172 11.53 -10.32 0.99
N GLY A 173 10.85 -11.32 1.57
CA GLY A 173 11.14 -11.85 2.90
C GLY A 173 10.88 -10.83 4.01
N ILE A 174 9.83 -10.02 3.87
CA ILE A 174 9.40 -9.01 4.83
C ILE A 174 8.27 -9.61 5.69
N LYS A 175 8.34 -9.40 7.01
CA LYS A 175 7.26 -9.77 7.93
C LYS A 175 5.98 -9.05 7.54
N TRP A 176 4.84 -9.73 7.59
CA TRP A 176 3.56 -9.12 7.27
C TRP A 176 2.46 -9.63 8.20
N ILE A 177 1.44 -8.80 8.37
CA ILE A 177 0.21 -9.11 9.08
C ILE A 177 -0.94 -8.68 8.17
N ASP A 178 -1.90 -9.57 7.98
CA ASP A 178 -3.17 -9.21 7.36
C ASP A 178 -3.85 -8.15 8.23
N ALA A 179 -4.17 -6.99 7.64
CA ALA A 179 -4.82 -5.89 8.36
C ALA A 179 -6.13 -6.32 9.03
N ALA A 180 -6.83 -7.34 8.51
CA ALA A 180 -8.01 -7.91 9.15
C ALA A 180 -7.73 -8.50 10.53
N ASN A 181 -6.50 -8.96 10.83
CA ASN A 181 -6.11 -9.54 12.12
C ASN A 181 -5.33 -8.55 13.01
N PHE A 182 -5.19 -7.30 12.58
CA PHE A 182 -4.26 -6.38 13.23
C PHE A 182 -4.75 -5.90 14.59
N ARG A 183 -6.07 -5.72 14.78
CA ARG A 183 -6.63 -5.33 16.08
C ARG A 183 -6.32 -6.39 17.15
N GLU A 184 -6.51 -7.66 16.83
CA GLU A 184 -6.22 -8.77 17.74
C GLU A 184 -4.73 -8.82 18.11
N VAL A 185 -3.84 -8.48 17.17
CA VAL A 185 -2.41 -8.34 17.44
C VAL A 185 -2.15 -7.19 18.42
N LEU A 186 -2.74 -6.01 18.21
CA LEU A 186 -2.59 -4.87 19.11
C LEU A 186 -3.09 -5.18 20.52
N GLU A 187 -4.27 -5.79 20.64
CA GLU A 187 -4.85 -6.23 21.92
C GLU A 187 -3.93 -7.23 22.64
N GLY A 188 -3.40 -8.22 21.89
CA GLY A 188 -2.44 -9.18 22.43
C GLY A 188 -1.12 -8.55 22.88
N LEU A 189 -0.63 -7.52 22.18
CA LEU A 189 0.55 -6.76 22.56
C LEU A 189 0.31 -5.96 23.84
N VAL A 190 -0.81 -5.24 23.92
CA VAL A 190 -1.20 -4.48 25.11
C VAL A 190 -1.33 -5.39 26.33
N ALA A 191 -2.00 -6.55 26.19
CA ALA A 191 -2.17 -7.52 27.27
C ALA A 191 -0.81 -8.03 27.79
N LYS A 192 0.11 -8.41 26.89
CA LYS A 192 1.45 -8.89 27.27
C LYS A 192 2.28 -7.80 27.96
N MET A 193 2.13 -6.54 27.54
CA MET A 193 2.84 -5.41 28.15
C MET A 193 2.28 -5.03 29.53
N GLY A 194 0.95 -5.09 29.71
CA GLY A 194 0.31 -4.87 31.00
C GLY A 194 0.69 -5.91 32.06
N GLU A 195 1.02 -7.13 31.64
CA GLU A 195 1.50 -8.21 32.53
C GLU A 195 2.99 -8.09 32.92
N GLY A 196 3.71 -7.06 32.46
CA GLY A 196 5.15 -6.90 32.75
C GLY A 196 6.05 -7.96 32.09
N LYS A 197 5.54 -8.67 31.07
CA LYS A 197 6.34 -9.64 30.30
C LYS A 197 7.21 -8.88 29.30
N ASN A 198 8.53 -9.02 29.40
CA ASN A 198 9.44 -8.57 28.33
C ASN A 198 9.14 -9.38 27.06
N LEU A 199 8.84 -8.68 25.95
CA LEU A 199 8.79 -9.26 24.61
C LEU A 199 10.20 -9.56 24.09
#